data_AF-A0A380K541-F1
#
_entry.id   AF-A0A380K541-F1
#
_cell.length_a   1.000
_cell.length_b   1.000
_cell.length_c   1.000
_cell.angle_alpha   90.00
_cell.angle_beta   90.00
_cell.angle_gamma   90.00
#
_symmetry.space_group_name_H-M   'P 1'
#
loop_
_entity.id
_entity.type
_entity.pdbx_description
1 polymer ?
#
loop_
_entity_poly.entity_id
_entity_poly.type
_entity_poly.pdbx_seq_one_letter_code
_entity_poly.pdbx_strand_id
1 'polypeptide(L)'
;MSYSKLLKEIMYDEDNISYTERGIKPLFSVPETAKIIIIAQAPGIHAQELGIFFNDLSGDKLREWLGIDKECFYDSGYFAVVPMDYYFPGKGKTGDLPPRKGFAENGIRKH
;
A
#
# COMPACT_ATOMS: atom_id res chain seq x y z
N MET A 1 18.95 0.89 3.47
CA MET A 1 18.22 2.16 3.31
C MET A 1 17.32 2.33 4.54
N SER A 2 17.26 3.48 5.21
CA SER A 2 16.30 3.66 6.31
C SER A 2 14.88 3.86 5.76
N TYR A 3 13.86 3.31 6.42
CA TYR A 3 12.45 3.48 6.04
C TYR A 3 12.05 4.95 5.83
N SER A 4 12.56 5.85 6.68
CA SER A 4 12.33 7.29 6.56
C SER A 4 12.93 7.92 5.30
N LYS A 5 14.06 7.38 4.82
CA LYS A 5 14.69 7.82 3.57
C LYS A 5 13.88 7.35 2.37
N LEU A 6 13.48 6.07 2.35
CA LEU A 6 12.63 5.51 1.29
C LEU A 6 11.30 6.28 1.16
N LEU A 7 10.64 6.56 2.29
CA LEU A 7 9.40 7.35 2.28
C LEU A 7 9.59 8.74 1.65
N LYS A 8 10.67 9.44 1.99
CA LYS A 8 10.96 10.76 1.41
C LYS A 8 11.21 10.66 -0.09
N GLU A 9 11.98 9.68 -0.54
CA GLU A 9 12.27 9.51 -1.97
C GLU A 9 10.99 9.24 -2.78
N ILE A 10 10.10 8.38 -2.28
CA ILE A 10 8.80 8.13 -2.93
C ILE A 10 7.95 9.40 -2.93
N MET A 11 7.85 10.11 -1.80
CA MET A 11 7.01 11.30 -1.67
C MET A 11 7.46 12.45 -2.58
N TYR A 12 8.77 12.63 -2.77
CA TYR A 12 9.33 13.75 -3.54
C TYR A 12 9.73 13.37 -4.97
N ASP A 13 9.38 12.16 -5.44
CA ASP A 13 9.42 11.84 -6.87
C ASP A 13 8.39 12.69 -7.64
N GLU A 14 8.78 13.15 -8.83
CA GLU A 14 7.96 14.02 -9.70
C GLU A 14 6.57 13.42 -9.96
N ASP A 15 6.47 12.09 -10.09
CA ASP A 15 5.21 11.39 -10.34
C ASP A 15 4.26 11.42 -9.13
N ASN A 16 4.78 11.71 -7.93
CA ASN A 16 4.06 11.64 -6.65
C ASN A 16 3.87 13.00 -5.97
N ILE A 17 4.48 14.08 -6.51
CA ILE A 17 4.48 15.40 -5.87
C ILE A 17 3.06 15.90 -5.54
N SER A 18 2.11 15.66 -6.43
CA SER A 18 0.70 16.06 -6.23
C SER A 18 0.05 15.39 -5.01
N TYR A 19 0.45 14.16 -4.65
CA TYR A 19 -0.02 13.50 -3.42
C TYR A 19 0.63 14.13 -2.20
N THR A 20 1.93 14.40 -2.27
CA THR A 20 2.70 15.03 -1.18
C THR A 20 2.20 16.43 -0.86
N GLU A 21 1.88 17.25 -1.87
CA GLU A 21 1.29 18.58 -1.69
C GLU A 21 -0.08 18.54 -1.00
N ARG A 22 -0.83 17.44 -1.20
CA ARG A 22 -2.11 17.18 -0.52
C ARG A 22 -1.93 16.53 0.86
N GLY A 23 -0.70 16.34 1.32
CA GLY A 23 -0.38 15.69 2.59
C GLY A 23 -0.60 14.17 2.60
N ILE A 24 -0.77 13.55 1.43
CA ILE A 24 -1.01 12.11 1.29
C ILE A 24 0.33 11.39 1.24
N LYS A 25 0.54 10.46 2.18
CA LYS A 25 1.74 9.62 2.25
C LYS A 25 1.54 8.35 1.41
N PRO A 26 2.63 7.78 0.84
CA PRO A 26 2.55 6.47 0.20
C PRO A 26 2.15 5.43 1.24
N LEU A 27 1.23 4.55 0.88
CA LEU A 27 0.76 3.49 1.74
C LEU A 27 1.39 2.16 1.33
N PHE A 28 2.18 1.58 2.23
CA PHE A 28 2.76 0.24 2.17
C PHE A 28 3.20 -0.17 3.58
N SER A 29 3.37 -1.47 3.83
CA SER A 29 3.89 -1.99 5.10
C SER A 29 4.95 -3.06 4.82
N VAL A 30 6.15 -2.86 5.35
CA VAL A 30 7.31 -3.74 5.13
C VAL A 30 8.10 -3.95 6.44
N PRO A 31 7.49 -4.59 7.46
CA PRO A 31 8.21 -4.87 8.70
C PRO A 31 9.39 -5.82 8.42
N GLU A 32 10.53 -5.60 9.09
CA GLU A 32 11.73 -6.45 8.91
C GLU A 32 11.49 -7.91 9.31
N THR A 33 10.47 -8.15 10.15
CA THR A 33 10.05 -9.48 10.61
C THR A 33 9.12 -10.20 9.63
N ALA A 34 8.70 -9.54 8.54
CA ALA A 34 7.75 -10.10 7.59
C ALA A 34 8.21 -11.47 7.07
N LYS A 35 7.26 -12.41 7.03
CA LYS A 35 7.43 -13.76 6.48
C LYS A 35 6.58 -13.97 5.24
N ILE A 36 5.51 -13.19 5.11
CA ILE A 36 4.54 -13.26 4.03
C ILE A 36 4.43 -11.87 3.40
N ILE A 37 4.54 -11.79 2.08
CA ILE A 37 4.33 -10.56 1.32
C ILE A 37 3.03 -10.70 0.54
N ILE A 38 2.12 -9.76 0.75
CA ILE A 38 0.87 -9.63 -0.01
C ILE A 38 1.04 -8.53 -1.04
N ILE A 39 0.99 -8.89 -2.32
CA ILE A 39 1.02 -7.95 -3.43
C ILE A 39 -0.41 -7.53 -3.78
N ALA A 40 -0.77 -6.30 -3.44
CA ALA A 40 -2.09 -5.73 -3.69
C ALA A 40 -2.10 -4.89 -4.99
N GLN A 41 -3.29 -4.54 -5.48
CA GLN A 41 -3.42 -3.69 -6.67
C GLN A 41 -3.02 -2.23 -6.35
N ALA A 42 -3.85 -1.52 -5.61
CA ALA A 42 -3.59 -0.18 -5.07
C ALA A 42 -4.48 0.02 -3.83
N PRO A 43 -4.18 0.97 -2.93
CA PRO A 43 -5.13 1.31 -1.87
C PRO A 43 -6.39 1.96 -2.46
N GLY A 44 -7.56 1.58 -1.94
CA GLY A 44 -8.79 2.34 -2.17
C GLY A 44 -8.81 3.64 -1.36
N ILE A 45 -9.82 4.49 -1.60
CA ILE A 45 -9.92 5.81 -0.94
C ILE A 45 -9.93 5.71 0.61
N HIS A 46 -10.73 4.81 1.17
CA HIS A 46 -10.81 4.62 2.63
C HIS A 46 -9.49 4.10 3.21
N ALA A 47 -8.79 3.21 2.50
CA ALA A 47 -7.49 2.71 2.93
C ALA A 47 -6.45 3.84 2.95
N GLN A 48 -6.48 4.73 1.96
CA GLN A 48 -5.61 5.90 1.91
C GLN A 48 -5.92 6.90 3.04
N GLU A 49 -7.19 7.15 3.32
CA GLU A 49 -7.61 8.08 4.38
C GLU A 49 -7.28 7.55 5.78
N LEU A 50 -7.48 6.25 6.02
CA LEU A 50 -7.20 5.61 7.31
C LEU A 50 -5.73 5.21 7.49
N GLY A 51 -4.99 5.06 6.38
CA GLY A 51 -3.64 4.52 6.40
C GLY A 51 -3.57 3.03 6.76
N ILE A 52 -4.63 2.26 6.49
CA ILE A 52 -4.71 0.84 6.85
C ILE A 52 -5.21 0.02 5.65
N PHE A 53 -4.42 -0.94 5.19
CA PHE A 53 -4.85 -1.90 4.16
C PHE A 53 -5.81 -2.94 4.70
N PHE A 54 -6.68 -3.47 3.85
CA PHE A 54 -7.51 -4.64 4.15
C PHE A 54 -8.39 -4.47 5.41
N ASN A 55 -8.70 -3.22 5.78
CA ASN A 55 -9.63 -2.91 6.87
C ASN A 55 -11.06 -2.74 6.33
N ASP A 56 -11.46 -3.68 5.49
CA ASP A 56 -12.75 -3.76 4.82
C ASP A 56 -13.18 -5.22 4.60
N LEU A 57 -14.35 -5.42 4.00
CA LEU A 57 -14.91 -6.75 3.72
C LEU A 57 -14.02 -7.63 2.83
N SER A 58 -13.15 -7.04 2.00
CA SER A 58 -12.21 -7.82 1.19
C SER A 58 -11.08 -8.36 2.05
N GLY A 59 -10.62 -7.56 3.03
CA GLY A 59 -9.65 -7.99 4.02
C GLY A 59 -10.18 -9.02 5.00
N ASP A 60 -11.46 -8.93 5.37
CA ASP A 60 -12.10 -9.94 6.21
C ASP A 60 -12.08 -11.32 5.52
N LYS A 61 -12.45 -11.36 4.23
CA LYS A 61 -12.37 -12.60 3.44
C LYS A 61 -10.95 -13.11 3.25
N LEU A 62 -9.98 -12.21 3.05
CA LEU A 62 -8.57 -12.61 2.94
C LEU A 62 -8.09 -13.29 4.24
N ARG A 63 -8.40 -12.69 5.39
CA ARG A 63 -8.05 -13.27 6.70
C ARG A 63 -8.76 -14.60 6.95
N GLU A 64 -10.03 -14.71 6.55
CA GLU A 64 -10.77 -15.97 6.56
C GLU A 64 -10.05 -17.06 5.74
N TRP A 65 -9.65 -16.75 4.50
CA TRP A 65 -8.91 -17.71 3.64
C TRP A 65 -7.57 -18.12 4.21
N LEU A 66 -6.88 -17.20 4.87
CA LEU A 66 -5.60 -17.47 5.53
C LEU A 66 -5.77 -18.20 6.87
N GLY A 67 -6.99 -18.28 7.40
CA GLY A 67 -7.29 -18.90 8.68
C GLY A 67 -6.70 -18.14 9.88
N ILE A 68 -6.63 -16.81 9.80
CA ILE A 68 -6.04 -15.94 10.84
C ILE A 68 -7.01 -14.83 11.24
N ASP A 69 -6.82 -14.30 12.45
CA ASP A 69 -7.57 -13.15 12.96
C ASP A 69 -6.93 -11.80 12.57
N LYS A 70 -7.54 -10.71 13.03
CA LYS A 70 -7.15 -9.34 12.72
C LYS A 70 -5.81 -9.00 13.38
N GLU A 71 -5.66 -9.37 14.64
CA GLU A 71 -4.49 -9.14 15.47
C GLU A 71 -3.26 -9.85 14.88
N CYS A 72 -3.40 -11.11 14.45
CA CYS A 72 -2.34 -11.82 13.74
C CYS A 72 -1.96 -11.12 12.43
N PHE A 73 -2.93 -10.62 11.67
CA PHE A 73 -2.64 -9.95 10.41
C PHE A 73 -1.89 -8.62 10.59
N TYR A 74 -2.32 -7.77 11.54
CA TYR A 74 -1.78 -6.41 11.69
C TYR A 74 -0.62 -6.30 12.69
N ASP A 75 -0.64 -7.08 13.78
CA ASP A 75 0.23 -6.84 14.94
C ASP A 75 1.35 -7.87 15.08
N SER A 76 1.26 -9.03 14.40
CA SER A 76 2.31 -10.07 14.47
C SER A 76 3.65 -9.64 13.85
N GLY A 77 3.61 -8.66 12.95
CA GLY A 77 4.76 -8.27 12.13
C GLY A 77 5.14 -9.30 11.06
N TYR A 78 4.34 -10.34 10.82
CA TYR A 78 4.62 -11.38 9.83
C TYR A 78 4.14 -11.03 8.42
N PHE A 79 3.28 -10.04 8.27
CA PHE A 79 2.72 -9.64 6.98
C PHE A 79 3.32 -8.31 6.50
N ALA A 80 3.88 -8.34 5.30
CA ALA A 80 4.13 -7.14 4.51
C ALA A 80 3.02 -6.97 3.47
N VAL A 81 2.60 -5.74 3.23
CA VAL A 81 1.63 -5.37 2.20
C VAL A 81 2.28 -4.36 1.27
N VAL A 82 2.52 -4.78 0.03
CA VAL A 82 3.20 -3.99 -1.00
C VAL A 82 2.28 -3.90 -2.22
N PRO A 83 1.55 -2.79 -2.40
CA PRO A 83 0.69 -2.65 -3.56
C PRO A 83 1.51 -2.30 -4.82
N MET A 84 0.91 -2.53 -6.00
CA MET A 84 1.49 -2.13 -7.28
C MET A 84 1.46 -0.61 -7.51
N ASP A 85 0.67 0.13 -6.73
CA ASP A 85 0.73 1.58 -6.56
C ASP A 85 0.52 1.93 -5.08
N TYR A 86 1.37 2.78 -4.50
CA TYR A 86 1.28 3.16 -3.09
C TYR A 86 0.17 4.18 -2.81
N TYR A 87 -0.48 4.70 -3.86
CA TYR A 87 -1.49 5.75 -3.75
C TYR A 87 -2.82 5.32 -4.38
N PHE A 88 -3.91 5.91 -3.90
CA PHE A 88 -5.22 5.71 -4.49
C PHE A 88 -5.27 6.41 -5.86
N PRO A 89 -5.40 5.66 -6.98
CA PRO A 89 -5.25 6.22 -8.32
C PRO A 89 -6.47 7.04 -8.79
N GLY A 90 -7.55 7.07 -8.00
CA GLY A 90 -8.80 7.77 -8.32
C GLY A 90 -9.96 6.82 -8.61
N LYS A 91 -11.16 7.38 -8.71
CA LYS A 91 -12.40 6.61 -8.92
C LYS A 91 -12.72 6.50 -10.41
N GLY A 92 -12.83 5.26 -10.89
CA GLY A 92 -13.32 4.91 -12.23
C GLY A 92 -14.83 4.69 -12.26
N LYS A 93 -15.33 4.19 -13.40
CA LYS A 93 -16.78 3.98 -13.62
C LYS A 93 -17.36 2.82 -12.80
N THR A 94 -16.57 1.77 -12.59
CA THR A 94 -17.01 0.50 -11.97
C THR A 94 -16.30 0.20 -10.65
N GLY A 95 -15.41 1.08 -10.21
CA GLY A 95 -14.52 0.87 -9.07
C GLY A 95 -13.35 1.83 -9.13
N ASP A 96 -12.29 1.52 -8.41
CA ASP A 96 -11.08 2.33 -8.41
C ASP A 96 -10.30 2.13 -9.72
N LEU A 97 -9.54 3.15 -10.13
CA LEU A 97 -8.68 3.07 -11.30
C LEU A 97 -7.58 2.00 -11.10
N PRO A 98 -7.05 1.41 -12.19
CA PRO A 98 -5.91 0.51 -12.10
C PRO A 98 -4.66 1.23 -11.55
N PRO A 99 -3.64 0.49 -11.08
CA PRO A 99 -2.38 1.09 -10.62
C PRO A 99 -1.74 1.89 -11.76
N ARG A 100 -1.05 3.00 -11.45
CA ARG A 100 -0.37 3.78 -12.49
C ARG A 100 0.64 2.92 -13.23
N LYS A 101 0.61 2.99 -14.56
CA LYS A 101 1.49 2.19 -15.42
C LYS A 101 2.95 2.55 -15.12
N GLY A 102 3.78 1.53 -14.88
CA GLY A 102 5.19 1.72 -14.58
C GLY A 102 5.51 2.09 -13.14
N PHE A 103 4.52 2.32 -12.26
CA PHE A 103 4.81 2.69 -10.86
C PHE A 103 5.64 1.63 -10.14
N ALA A 104 5.23 0.36 -10.19
CA ALA A 104 5.99 -0.72 -9.56
C ALA A 104 7.38 -0.92 -10.19
N GLU A 105 7.49 -0.86 -11.53
CA GLU A 105 8.78 -1.04 -12.23
C GLU A 105 9.75 0.11 -11.90
N ASN A 106 9.24 1.34 -11.92
CA ASN A 106 10.01 2.53 -11.58
C ASN A 106 10.35 2.56 -10.09
N GLY A 107 9.41 2.19 -9.22
CA GLY A 107 9.64 2.12 -7.78
C GLY A 107 10.72 1.11 -7.40
N ILE A 108 10.74 -0.07 -8.04
CA ILE A 108 11.76 -1.12 -7.84
C ILE A 108 13.13 -0.71 -8.39
N ARG A 109 13.19 0.17 -9.41
CA ARG A 109 14.45 0.59 -10.04
C ARG A 109 14.99 1.92 -9.52
N LYS A 110 14.12 2.82 -9.06
CA LYS A 110 14.47 4.17 -8.59
C LYS A 110 14.81 4.19 -7.08
N HIS A 111 14.31 3.24 -6.29
CA HIS A 111 14.40 3.23 -4.83
C HIS A 111 14.83 1.87 -4.28
#